data_AF-A0A4U3MKW0-F1
#
_entry.id   AF-A0A4U3MKW0-F1
#
_cell.length_a   1.000
_cell.length_b   1.000
_cell.length_c   1.000
_cell.angle_alpha   90.00
_cell.angle_beta   90.00
_cell.angle_gamma   90.00
#
_symmetry.space_group_name_H-M   'P 1'
#
loop_
_entity.id
_entity.type
_entity.pdbx_description
1 polymer ?
#
loop_
_entity_poly.entity_id
_entity_poly.type
_entity_poly.pdbx_seq_one_letter_code
_entity_poly.pdbx_strand_id
1 'polypeptide(L)'
;MTAHDDLLDLAADIAQWRVPPEQWERIGGLLEQAAASLDEPAALRLVLEELENAGQGRITKIGTPPIVPPPPPVRERLNQLVHALSGPKK
;
A
#
# COMPACT_ATOMS: atom_id res chain seq x y z
N MET A 1 13.93 1.92 -11.94
CA MET A 1 12.56 1.80 -11.41
C MET A 1 11.77 3.04 -11.77
N THR A 2 10.53 2.85 -12.25
CA THR A 2 9.55 3.92 -12.42
C THR A 2 8.60 3.88 -11.23
N ALA A 3 7.96 4.99 -10.85
CA ALA A 3 7.04 5.01 -9.70
C ALA A 3 5.92 3.95 -9.75
N HIS A 4 5.53 3.50 -10.94
CA HIS A 4 4.59 2.39 -11.14
C HIS A 4 5.16 1.02 -10.74
N ASP A 5 6.45 0.80 -11.01
CA ASP A 5 7.19 -0.42 -10.68
C ASP A 5 7.42 -0.48 -9.16
N ASP A 6 7.84 0.65 -8.58
CA ASP A 6 7.96 0.83 -7.12
C ASP A 6 6.63 0.56 -6.40
N LEU A 7 5.52 1.04 -6.95
CA LEU A 7 4.18 0.80 -6.41
C LEU A 7 3.77 -0.66 -6.50
N LEU A 8 4.14 -1.36 -7.56
CA LEU A 8 3.83 -2.78 -7.75
C LEU A 8 4.60 -3.64 -6.73
N ASP A 9 5.89 -3.39 -6.57
CA ASP A 9 6.72 -4.04 -5.55
C ASP A 9 6.19 -3.76 -4.14
N LEU A 10 5.87 -2.50 -3.84
CA LEU A 10 5.33 -2.12 -2.53
C LEU A 10 3.96 -2.76 -2.27
N ALA A 11 3.08 -2.84 -3.27
CA ALA A 11 1.78 -3.50 -3.13
C ALA A 11 1.93 -5.00 -2.81
N ALA A 12 2.92 -5.67 -3.41
CA ALA A 12 3.25 -7.06 -3.09
C ALA A 12 3.77 -7.21 -1.66
N ASP A 13 4.59 -6.27 -1.18
CA ASP A 13 5.08 -6.24 0.21
C ASP A 13 3.93 -5.99 1.20
N ILE A 14 3.04 -5.02 0.93
CA ILE A 14 1.88 -4.68 1.76
C ILE A 14 0.96 -5.90 1.95
N ALA A 15 0.80 -6.75 0.94
CA ALA A 15 0.00 -7.97 1.07
C ALA A 15 0.53 -8.93 2.16
N GLN A 16 1.81 -8.84 2.50
CA GLN A 16 2.46 -9.62 3.56
C GLN A 16 2.53 -8.87 4.91
N TRP A 17 2.20 -7.58 4.94
CA TRP A 17 2.31 -6.78 6.16
C TRP A 17 1.38 -7.28 7.25
N ARG A 18 1.83 -7.06 8.49
CA ARG A 18 1.02 -7.23 9.68
C ARG A 18 1.17 -5.99 10.54
N VAL A 19 0.13 -5.18 10.52
CA VAL A 19 0.07 -3.92 11.27
C VAL A 19 -1.22 -3.87 12.08
N PRO A 20 -1.34 -2.96 13.05
CA PRO A 20 -2.58 -2.74 13.78
C PRO A 20 -3.75 -2.34 12.84
N PRO A 21 -5.01 -2.63 13.20
CA PRO A 21 -6.18 -2.32 12.38
C PRO A 21 -6.32 -0.82 12.05
N GLU A 22 -5.98 0.08 12.97
CA GLU A 22 -5.96 1.53 12.74
C GLU A 22 -5.00 1.93 11.60
N GLN A 23 -3.90 1.19 11.45
CA GLN A 23 -2.91 1.45 10.40
C GLN A 23 -3.42 0.96 9.04
N TRP A 24 -4.22 -0.10 9.03
CA TRP A 24 -4.88 -0.58 7.81
C TRP A 24 -5.88 0.42 7.24
N GLU A 25 -6.58 1.19 8.07
CA GLU A 25 -7.46 2.27 7.60
C GLU A 25 -6.65 3.36 6.87
N ARG A 26 -5.51 3.76 7.43
CA ARG A 26 -4.60 4.71 6.78
C ARG A 26 -4.03 4.16 5.47
N ILE A 27 -3.57 2.91 5.47
CA ILE A 27 -3.05 2.24 4.26
C ILE A 27 -4.14 2.17 3.18
N GLY A 28 -5.38 1.84 3.54
CA GLY A 28 -6.50 1.80 2.60
C GLY A 28 -6.71 3.14 1.89
N GLY A 29 -6.70 4.26 2.63
CA GLY A 29 -6.84 5.60 2.05
C GLY A 29 -5.64 6.04 1.21
N LEU A 30 -4.43 5.61 1.56
CA LEU A 30 -3.22 5.87 0.76
C LEU A 30 -3.23 5.07 -0.55
N LEU A 31 -3.70 3.83 -0.54
CA LEU A 31 -3.85 3.02 -1.75
C LEU A 31 -4.86 3.65 -2.74
N GLU A 32 -5.96 4.21 -2.25
CA GLU A 32 -6.91 4.95 -3.10
C GLU A 32 -6.27 6.19 -3.72
N GLN A 33 -5.48 6.94 -2.95
CA GLN A 33 -4.74 8.09 -3.47
C GLN A 33 -3.67 7.69 -4.48
N ALA A 34 -2.99 6.55 -4.27
CA ALA A 34 -2.01 6.02 -5.22
C ALA A 34 -2.68 5.66 -6.54
N ALA A 35 -3.85 5.01 -6.50
CA ALA A 35 -4.63 4.70 -7.69
C ALA A 35 -5.12 5.96 -8.43
N ALA A 36 -5.47 7.02 -7.70
CA ALA A 36 -5.86 8.30 -8.29
C ALA A 36 -4.68 9.08 -8.89
N SER A 37 -3.44 8.80 -8.44
CA SER A 37 -2.23 9.52 -8.83
C SER A 37 -1.37 8.77 -9.85
N LEU A 38 -1.89 7.71 -10.48
CA LEU A 38 -1.11 6.89 -11.43
C LEU A 38 -0.56 7.73 -12.60
N ASP A 39 -1.34 8.67 -13.10
CA ASP A 39 -0.92 9.58 -14.18
C ASP A 39 0.02 10.71 -13.70
N GLU A 40 0.20 10.87 -12.39
CA GLU A 40 0.97 11.94 -11.76
C GLU A 40 2.18 11.39 -10.98
N PRO A 41 3.34 11.19 -11.64
CA PRO A 41 4.48 10.52 -11.02
C PRO A 41 5.06 11.27 -9.80
N ALA A 42 4.90 12.59 -9.73
CA ALA A 42 5.31 13.38 -8.58
C ALA A 42 4.40 13.15 -7.36
N ALA A 43 3.09 13.12 -7.56
CA ALA A 43 2.12 12.82 -6.52
C ALA A 43 2.24 11.37 -6.06
N LEU A 44 2.42 10.44 -7.00
CA LEU A 44 2.57 9.02 -6.69
C LEU A 44 3.78 8.75 -5.78
N ARG A 45 4.91 9.42 -6.01
CA ARG A 45 6.09 9.29 -5.13
C ARG A 45 5.81 9.69 -3.69
N LEU A 46 5.10 10.80 -3.47
CA LEU A 46 4.74 11.24 -2.12
C LEU A 46 3.84 10.21 -1.41
N VAL A 47 2.90 9.61 -2.15
CA VAL A 47 2.03 8.57 -1.59
C VAL A 47 2.80 7.28 -1.30
N LEU A 48 3.78 6.93 -2.12
CA LEU A 48 4.68 5.79 -1.87
C LEU A 48 5.48 5.96 -0.58
N GLU A 49 6.09 7.13 -0.37
CA GLU A 49 6.84 7.43 0.86
C GLU A 49 5.93 7.31 2.09
N GLU A 50 4.69 7.79 2.02
CA GLU A 50 3.71 7.66 3.10
C GLU A 50 3.28 6.20 3.34
N LEU A 51 3.11 5.40 2.28
CA LEU A 51 2.80 3.97 2.38
C LEU A 51 3.96 3.23 3.08
N GLU A 52 5.20 3.47 2.67
CA GLU A 52 6.40 2.89 3.27
C GLU A 52 6.51 3.23 4.77
N ASN A 53 6.28 4.50 5.12
CA ASN A 53 6.24 4.95 6.51
C ASN A 53 5.12 4.28 7.32
N ALA A 54 3.94 4.07 6.72
CA ALA A 54 2.86 3.33 7.38
C ALA A 54 3.24 1.86 7.65
N GLY A 55 4.13 1.29 6.84
CA GLY A 55 4.72 -0.03 7.04
C GLY A 55 5.83 -0.06 8.11
N GLN A 56 6.41 1.06 8.55
CA GLN A 56 7.48 1.05 9.57
C GLN A 56 6.99 0.62 10.97
N GLY A 57 5.66 0.56 11.19
CA GLY A 57 5.05 -0.06 12.38
C GLY A 57 5.27 -1.58 12.50
N ARG A 58 5.93 -2.22 11.53
CA ARG A 58 6.32 -3.65 11.51
C ARG A 58 7.12 -4.09 12.76
N ILE A 59 7.84 -3.18 13.42
CA ILE A 59 8.56 -3.45 14.68
C ILE A 59 7.60 -3.18 15.85
N THR A 60 6.98 -4.24 16.37
CA THR A 60 6.12 -4.15 17.54
C THR A 60 6.91 -3.69 18.76
N LYS A 61 6.59 -2.50 19.27
CA LYS A 61 6.91 -2.14 20.66
C LYS A 61 6.18 -3.12 21.57
N ILE A 62 6.83 -3.61 22.63
CA ILE A 62 6.19 -4.55 23.56
C ILE A 62 4.95 -3.86 24.18
N GLY A 63 3.77 -4.46 24.00
CA GLY A 63 2.48 -3.96 24.50
C GLY A 63 1.51 -3.38 23.45
N THR A 64 1.84 -3.41 22.16
CA THR A 64 1.00 -2.88 21.07
C THR A 64 -0.13 -3.87 20.68
N PRO A 65 -1.31 -3.38 20.22
CA PRO A 65 -2.43 -4.21 19.74
C PRO A 65 -2.03 -5.30 18.73
N PRO A 66 -2.85 -6.36 18.59
CA PRO A 66 -2.51 -7.50 17.74
C PRO A 66 -2.28 -7.05 16.29
N ILE A 67 -1.14 -7.43 15.75
CA ILE A 67 -0.82 -7.24 14.33
C ILE A 67 -1.67 -8.22 13.50
N VAL A 68 -2.52 -7.68 12.63
CA VAL A 68 -3.45 -8.47 11.81
C VAL A 68 -3.04 -8.43 10.34
N PRO A 69 -3.31 -9.51 9.57
CA PRO A 69 -3.13 -9.47 8.11
C PRO A 69 -4.03 -8.40 7.48
N PRO A 70 -3.78 -8.00 6.22
CA PRO A 70 -4.58 -7.00 5.52
C PRO A 70 -6.07 -7.40 5.53
N PRO A 71 -6.97 -6.51 5.98
CA PRO A 71 -8.40 -6.78 5.97
C PRO A 71 -8.90 -6.86 4.53
N PRO A 72 -10.05 -7.53 4.28
CA PRO A 72 -10.62 -7.69 2.94
C PRO A 72 -10.62 -6.42 2.06
N PRO A 73 -11.07 -5.24 2.55
CA PRO A 73 -11.11 -4.04 1.71
C PRO A 73 -9.73 -3.52 1.31
N VAL A 74 -8.66 -3.80 2.08
CA VAL A 74 -7.29 -3.47 1.67
C VAL A 74 -6.79 -4.46 0.63
N ARG A 75 -7.08 -5.75 0.80
CA ARG A 75 -6.74 -6.79 -0.19
C ARG A 75 -7.38 -6.54 -1.56
N GLU A 76 -8.64 -6.13 -1.57
CA GLU A 76 -9.35 -5.79 -2.81
C GLU A 76 -8.69 -4.62 -3.53
N ARG A 77 -8.33 -3.55 -2.82
CA ARG A 77 -7.62 -2.39 -3.37
C ARG A 77 -6.26 -2.79 -3.94
N LEU A 78 -5.49 -3.60 -3.21
CA LEU A 78 -4.19 -4.12 -3.69
C LEU A 78 -4.36 -4.90 -4.99
N ASN A 79 -5.35 -5.80 -5.06
CA ASN A 79 -5.63 -6.56 -6.27
C ASN A 79 -6.02 -5.65 -7.44
N GLN A 80 -6.85 -4.62 -7.20
CA GLN A 80 -7.23 -3.65 -8.23
C GLN A 80 -6.02 -2.84 -8.73
N LEU A 81 -5.16 -2.39 -7.81
CA LEU A 81 -3.93 -1.66 -8.14
C LEU A 81 -2.97 -2.53 -8.96
N VAL A 82 -2.69 -3.75 -8.50
CA VAL A 82 -1.85 -4.71 -9.23
C VAL A 82 -2.44 -4.99 -10.61
N HIS A 83 -3.76 -5.14 -10.73
CA HIS A 83 -4.42 -5.36 -12.02
C HIS A 83 -4.35 -4.14 -12.94
N ALA A 84 -4.46 -2.91 -12.41
CA ALA A 84 -4.30 -1.69 -13.19
C ALA A 84 -2.86 -1.52 -13.70
N LEU A 85 -1.87 -1.88 -12.88
CA LEU A 85 -0.45 -1.77 -13.18
C LEU A 85 0.07 -2.89 -14.10
N SER A 86 -0.43 -4.12 -13.92
CA SER A 86 -0.08 -5.30 -14.74
C SER A 86 -1.00 -5.50 -15.95
N GLY A 87 -2.06 -4.70 -16.08
CA GLY A 87 -2.96 -4.72 -17.22
C GLY A 87 -2.19 -4.45 -18.52
N PRO A 88 -2.62 -5.04 -19.65
CA PRO A 88 -1.85 -4.98 -20.88
C PRO A 88 -1.67 -3.52 -21.28
N LYS A 89 -0.41 -3.04 -21.27
CA LYS A 89 0.02 -1.84 -21.98
C LYS A 89 -0.51 -1.97 -23.41
N LYS A 90 -1.60 -1.26 -23.72
CA LYS A 90 -2.08 -1.09 -25.08
C LYS A 90 -1.20 -0.10 -25.82
#